data_AF-A0AAU6YNK5-F1
#
_entry.id   AF-A0AAU6YNK5-F1
#
_cell.length_a   1.000
_cell.length_b   1.000
_cell.length_c   1.000
_cell.angle_alpha   90.00
_cell.angle_beta   90.00
_cell.angle_gamma   90.00
#
_symmetry.space_group_name_H-M   'P 1'
#
loop_
_entity.id
_entity.type
_entity.pdbx_description
1 polymer ?
#
loop_
_entity_poly.entity_id
_entity_poly.type
_entity_poly.pdbx_seq_one_letter_code
_entity_poly.pdbx_strand_id
1 'polypeptide(L)'
;MNALGQAQQWLQSELPSPDEIRQSIDNLCHQLAGCRSLEGQKDLQAAIQLLMKQFGESPPEVSLPDVPAPTAQLDTGNLIPDEVGEEALLTPEERRARFNALKDELARPF
;
A
#
# COMPACT_ATOMS: atom_id res chain seq x y z
N MET A 1 1.70 25.22 -10.15
CA MET A 1 1.99 25.31 -8.70
C MET A 1 1.95 23.92 -8.11
N ASN A 2 2.97 23.52 -7.35
CA ASN A 2 3.01 22.22 -6.70
C ASN A 2 2.15 22.20 -5.40
N ALA A 3 1.81 21.00 -4.93
CA ALA A 3 0.97 20.82 -3.74
C ALA A 3 1.59 21.43 -2.49
N LEU A 4 2.92 21.33 -2.34
CA LEU A 4 3.67 21.92 -1.24
C LEU A 4 3.56 23.46 -1.21
N GLY A 5 3.74 24.12 -2.36
CA GLY A 5 3.63 25.57 -2.45
C GLY A 5 2.22 26.09 -2.14
N GLN A 6 1.19 25.34 -2.57
CA GLN A 6 -0.20 25.65 -2.24
C GLN A 6 -0.46 25.54 -0.73
N ALA A 7 0.01 24.46 -0.09
CA ALA A 7 -0.14 24.27 1.36
C ALA A 7 0.58 25.37 2.16
N GLN A 8 1.78 25.78 1.75
CA GLN A 8 2.51 26.88 2.39
C GLN A 8 1.77 28.21 2.27
N GLN A 9 1.28 28.53 1.07
CA GLN A 9 0.55 29.77 0.85
C GLN A 9 -0.74 29.79 1.67
N TRP A 10 -1.48 28.68 1.68
CA TRP A 10 -2.72 28.55 2.42
C TRP A 10 -2.54 28.73 3.94
N LEU A 11 -1.51 28.11 4.53
CA LEU A 11 -1.19 28.30 5.94
C LEU A 11 -0.83 29.76 6.29
N GLN A 12 -0.20 30.50 5.36
CA GLN A 12 0.19 31.89 5.58
C GLN A 12 -0.95 32.88 5.35
N SER A 13 -1.84 32.60 4.40
CA SER A 13 -2.90 33.53 4.00
C SER A 13 -4.18 33.39 4.82
N GLU A 14 -4.56 32.16 5.17
CA GLU A 14 -5.90 31.88 5.69
C GLU A 14 -5.93 31.46 7.16
N LEU A 15 -4.77 31.13 7.76
CA LEU A 15 -4.67 30.64 9.15
C LEU A 15 -5.76 29.59 9.46
N PRO A 16 -5.80 28.48 8.71
CA PRO A 16 -6.89 27.53 8.77
C PRO A 16 -7.02 26.90 10.15
N SER A 17 -8.26 26.57 10.51
CA SER A 17 -8.57 25.89 11.77
C SER A 17 -7.98 24.47 11.80
N PRO A 18 -7.83 23.88 12.99
CA PRO A 18 -7.37 22.51 13.12
C PRO A 18 -8.26 21.50 12.35
N ASP A 19 -9.57 21.68 12.33
CA ASP A 19 -10.43 20.75 11.59
C ASP A 19 -10.23 20.85 10.07
N GLU A 20 -9.97 22.05 9.56
CA GLU A 20 -9.68 22.27 8.14
C GLU A 20 -8.33 21.68 7.73
N ILE A 21 -7.30 21.80 8.57
CA ILE A 21 -6.00 21.18 8.30
C ILE A 21 -6.12 19.65 8.31
N ARG A 22 -6.90 19.06 9.23
CA ARG A 22 -7.16 17.60 9.26
C ARG A 22 -7.84 17.13 7.99
N GLN A 23 -8.89 17.80 7.55
CA GLN A 23 -9.59 17.47 6.31
C GLN A 23 -8.68 17.62 5.08
N SER A 24 -7.81 18.63 5.08
CA SER A 24 -6.83 18.85 4.01
C SER A 24 -5.79 17.73 3.95
N ILE A 25 -5.28 17.28 5.10
CA ILE A 25 -4.37 16.13 5.19
C ILE A 25 -5.04 14.86 4.64
N ASP A 26 -6.28 14.58 5.04
CA ASP A 26 -7.03 13.41 4.57
C ASP A 26 -7.20 13.40 3.04
N ASN A 27 -7.57 14.56 2.48
CA ASN A 27 -7.67 14.74 1.04
C ASN A 27 -6.34 14.53 0.31
N LEU A 28 -5.23 15.00 0.87
CA LEU A 28 -3.89 14.82 0.29
C LEU A 28 -3.42 13.35 0.39
N CYS A 29 -3.76 12.64 1.47
CA CYS A 29 -3.49 11.20 1.62
C CYS A 29 -4.21 10.38 0.55
N HIS A 30 -5.49 10.70 0.26
CA HIS A 30 -6.22 10.07 -0.84
C HIS A 30 -5.59 10.34 -2.21
N GLN A 31 -5.13 11.57 -2.45
CA GLN A 31 -4.42 11.90 -3.69
C GLN A 31 -3.07 11.17 -3.80
N LEU A 32 -2.35 11.00 -2.68
CA LEU A 32 -1.09 10.27 -2.64
C LEU A 32 -1.29 8.80 -3.02
N ALA A 33 -2.33 8.14 -2.51
CA ALA A 33 -2.66 6.76 -2.85
C ALA A 33 -2.98 6.56 -4.34
N GLY A 34 -3.56 7.59 -5.00
CA GLY A 34 -3.85 7.59 -6.43
C GLY A 34 -2.70 8.06 -7.33
N CYS A 35 -1.63 8.64 -6.76
CA CYS A 35 -0.57 9.27 -7.54
C CYS A 35 0.40 8.24 -8.11
N ARG A 36 0.57 8.22 -9.44
CA ARG A 36 1.50 7.30 -10.14
C ARG A 36 2.88 7.89 -10.42
N SER A 37 3.05 9.20 -10.23
CA SER A 37 4.33 9.90 -10.45
C SER A 37 5.13 9.95 -9.16
N LEU A 38 6.39 9.53 -9.21
CA LEU A 38 7.33 9.61 -8.08
C LEU A 38 7.57 11.05 -7.61
N GLU A 39 7.64 12.00 -8.53
CA GLU A 39 7.80 13.42 -8.19
C GLU A 39 6.52 13.97 -7.55
N GLY A 40 5.35 13.60 -8.08
CA GLY A 40 4.06 13.99 -7.51
C GLY A 40 3.84 13.41 -6.11
N GLN A 41 4.26 12.15 -5.88
CA GLN A 41 4.21 11.53 -4.56
C GLN A 41 5.07 12.26 -3.53
N LYS A 42 6.31 12.64 -3.91
CA LYS A 42 7.20 13.41 -3.03
C LYS A 42 6.63 14.78 -2.69
N ASP A 43 6.06 15.47 -3.66
CA ASP A 43 5.43 16.78 -3.45
C ASP A 43 4.21 16.69 -2.53
N LEU A 44 3.35 15.68 -2.71
CA LEU A 44 2.20 15.43 -1.85
C LEU A 44 2.63 15.05 -0.43
N GLN A 45 3.64 14.19 -0.29
CA GLN A 45 4.17 13.79 1.00
C GLN A 45 4.78 14.98 1.75
N ALA A 46 5.50 15.87 1.06
CA ALA A 46 6.05 17.09 1.64
C ALA A 46 4.94 18.04 2.12
N ALA A 47 3.84 18.18 1.35
CA ALA A 47 2.70 18.99 1.74
C ALA A 47 2.00 18.46 3.00
N ILE A 48 1.79 17.14 3.08
CA ILE A 48 1.21 16.47 4.26
C ILE A 48 2.09 16.70 5.50
N GLN A 49 3.41 16.50 5.38
CA GLN A 49 4.33 16.70 6.51
C GLN A 49 4.33 18.16 7.00
N LEU A 50 4.21 19.12 6.09
CA LEU A 50 4.14 20.54 6.43
C LEU A 50 2.87 20.86 7.22
N LEU A 51 1.72 20.36 6.77
CA LEU A 51 0.44 20.53 7.47
C LEU A 51 0.42 19.84 8.84
N MET A 52 0.99 18.63 8.94
CA MET A 52 1.10 17.90 10.21
C MET A 52 1.99 18.63 11.23
N LYS A 53 3.11 19.25 10.79
CA LYS A 53 3.96 20.05 11.68
C LYS A 53 3.23 21.26 12.24
N GLN A 54 2.39 21.90 11.43
CA GLN A 54 1.58 23.04 11.86
C GLN A 54 0.50 22.63 12.86
N PHE A 55 0.06 21.37 12.80
CA PHE A 55 -0.95 20.82 13.68
C PHE A 55 -0.53 20.68 15.15
N GLY A 56 0.77 20.73 15.44
CA GLY A 56 1.29 20.71 16.82
C GLY A 56 1.11 19.38 17.57
N GLU A 57 0.43 18.39 16.99
CA GLU A 57 0.53 17.01 17.45
C GLU A 57 1.81 16.43 16.85
N SER A 58 2.87 16.35 17.67
CA SER A 58 3.77 15.20 17.59
C SER A 58 2.88 14.00 17.27
N PRO A 59 3.13 13.20 16.20
CA PRO A 59 2.38 11.97 16.05
C PRO A 59 2.44 11.29 17.42
N PRO A 60 1.30 10.95 18.06
CA PRO A 60 1.32 10.36 19.38
C PRO A 60 2.34 9.26 19.27
N GLU A 61 3.44 9.41 20.03
CA GLU A 61 4.57 8.50 19.97
C GLU A 61 3.91 7.13 20.11
N VAL A 62 3.91 6.36 19.01
CA VAL A 62 3.14 5.13 18.93
C VAL A 62 3.75 4.28 20.01
N SER A 63 3.09 4.30 21.16
CA SER A 63 3.49 3.56 22.33
C SER A 63 3.15 2.15 21.92
N LEU A 64 4.10 1.50 21.24
CA LEU A 64 4.03 0.09 21.00
C LEU A 64 3.69 -0.51 22.37
N PRO A 65 2.64 -1.34 22.47
CA PRO A 65 2.33 -1.96 23.74
C PRO A 65 3.61 -2.60 24.26
N ASP A 66 3.97 -2.28 25.51
CA ASP A 66 5.19 -2.77 26.18
C ASP A 66 5.21 -4.32 26.22
N VAL A 67 4.03 -4.90 26.03
CA VAL A 67 3.82 -6.30 25.73
C VAL A 67 3.85 -6.46 24.20
N PRO A 68 4.88 -7.10 23.62
CA PRO A 68 4.80 -7.52 22.22
C PRO A 68 3.49 -8.29 22.05
N ALA A 69 2.71 -7.95 21.02
CA ALA A 69 1.54 -8.74 20.67
C ALA A 69 1.97 -10.21 20.71
N PRO A 70 1.27 -11.08 21.48
CA PRO A 70 1.62 -12.49 21.50
C PRO A 70 1.75 -12.90 20.06
N THR A 71 2.90 -13.43 19.67
CA THR A 71 3.15 -13.91 18.32
C THR A 71 1.92 -14.74 17.97
N ALA A 72 1.03 -14.17 17.15
CA ALA A 72 -0.06 -14.93 16.60
C ALA A 72 0.68 -15.94 15.76
N GLN A 73 0.90 -17.12 16.33
CA GLN A 73 1.27 -18.30 15.57
C GLN A 73 0.09 -18.44 14.64
N LEU A 74 0.25 -17.90 13.43
CA LEU A 74 -0.65 -18.17 12.34
C LEU A 74 -0.67 -19.69 12.27
N ASP A 75 -1.78 -20.28 12.71
CA ASP A 75 -2.00 -21.70 12.56
C ASP A 75 -2.13 -21.93 11.05
N THR A 76 -1.00 -22.22 10.44
CA THR A 76 -0.89 -22.60 9.04
C THR A 76 -1.17 -24.09 8.86
N GLY A 77 -1.55 -24.78 9.94
CA GLY A 77 -2.02 -26.16 9.91
C GLY A 77 -3.16 -26.29 8.91
N ASN A 78 -2.87 -26.97 7.80
CA ASN A 78 -3.75 -27.32 6.69
C ASN A 78 -4.01 -26.25 5.61
N LEU A 79 -3.24 -25.15 5.56
CA LEU A 79 -3.28 -24.26 4.37
C LEU A 79 -2.52 -24.82 3.17
N ILE A 80 -1.69 -25.85 3.39
CA ILE A 80 -1.07 -26.65 2.34
C ILE A 80 -1.70 -28.04 2.50
N PRO A 81 -2.55 -28.51 1.56
CA PRO A 81 -2.91 -29.92 1.55
C PRO A 81 -1.61 -30.72 1.41
N ASP A 82 -1.39 -31.72 2.28
CA ASP A 82 -0.26 -32.66 2.21
C ASP A 82 -0.16 -33.38 0.85
N GLU A 83 -1.16 -33.20 -0.02
CA GLU A 83 -1.21 -33.67 -1.40
C GLU A 83 -0.65 -32.69 -2.44
N VAL A 84 0.08 -31.63 -2.05
CA VAL A 84 1.13 -31.09 -2.93
C VAL A 84 2.39 -31.96 -2.76
N GLY A 85 2.18 -33.28 -2.87
CA GLY A 85 3.25 -34.24 -3.02
C GLY A 85 4.00 -33.85 -4.28
N GLU A 86 5.21 -33.34 -4.09
CA GLU A 86 6.21 -33.10 -5.12
C GLU A 86 5.59 -32.61 -6.44
N GLU A 87 5.53 -31.30 -6.65
CA GLU A 87 5.71 -30.81 -8.02
C GLU A 87 7.05 -31.37 -8.47
N ALA A 88 7.02 -32.58 -9.05
CA ALA A 88 8.12 -33.18 -9.77
C ALA A 88 8.58 -32.06 -10.68
N LEU A 89 9.78 -31.55 -10.44
CA LEU A 89 10.32 -30.37 -11.09
C LEU A 89 10.31 -30.65 -12.59
N LEU A 90 9.19 -30.34 -13.26
CA LEU A 90 8.99 -30.68 -14.65
C LEU A 90 10.10 -29.98 -15.40
N THR A 91 10.85 -30.76 -16.17
CA THR A 91 11.86 -30.22 -17.05
C THR A 91 11.18 -29.20 -17.98
N PRO A 92 11.93 -28.21 -18.51
CA PRO A 92 11.35 -27.20 -19.39
C PRO A 92 10.58 -27.79 -20.59
N GLU A 93 10.97 -28.98 -21.06
CA GLU A 93 10.32 -29.70 -22.15
C GLU A 93 8.97 -30.28 -21.73
N GLU A 94 8.90 -30.96 -20.58
CA GLU A 94 7.65 -31.53 -20.06
C GLU A 94 6.64 -30.44 -19.71
N ARG A 95 7.12 -29.29 -19.20
CA ARG A 95 6.28 -28.12 -18.93
C ARG A 95 5.66 -27.56 -20.21
N ARG A 96 6.43 -27.48 -21.30
CA ARG A 96 5.92 -27.05 -22.62
C ARG A 96 4.92 -28.05 -23.19
N ALA A 97 5.19 -29.35 -23.05
CA ALA A 97 4.27 -30.39 -23.49
C ALA A 97 2.92 -30.30 -22.75
N ARG A 98 2.96 -30.14 -21.42
CA ARG A 98 1.76 -29.98 -20.59
C ARG A 98 0.98 -28.72 -20.94
N PHE A 99 1.66 -27.60 -21.16
CA PHE A 99 1.03 -26.36 -21.59
C PHE A 99 0.30 -26.51 -22.94
N ASN A 100 0.94 -27.16 -23.92
CA ASN A 100 0.30 -27.39 -25.22
C ASN A 100 -0.91 -28.33 -25.12
N ALA A 101 -0.84 -29.39 -24.30
CA ALA A 101 -1.96 -30.28 -24.07
C ALA A 101 -3.17 -29.54 -23.47
N LEU A 102 -2.95 -28.70 -22.46
CA LEU A 102 -4.00 -27.88 -21.84
C LEU A 102 -4.59 -26.87 -22.82
N LYS A 103 -3.75 -26.26 -23.66
CA LYS A 103 -4.20 -25.33 -24.70
C LYS A 103 -5.11 -26.02 -25.72
N ASP A 104 -4.75 -27.23 -26.13
CA ASP A 104 -5.54 -28.01 -27.09
C ASP A 104 -6.84 -28.54 -26.47
N GLU A 105 -6.84 -28.88 -25.18
CA GLU A 105 -8.04 -29.24 -24.42
C GLU A 105 -9.00 -28.07 -24.30
N LEU A 106 -8.50 -26.87 -23.99
CA LEU A 106 -9.29 -25.65 -23.90
C LEU A 106 -9.87 -25.21 -25.27
N ALA A 107 -9.20 -25.58 -26.36
CA ALA A 107 -9.62 -25.26 -27.71
C ALA A 107 -10.68 -26.24 -28.26
N ARG A 108 -11.01 -27.33 -27.54
CA ARG A 108 -12.10 -28.22 -27.96
C ARG A 108 -13.45 -27.60 -27.62
N PRO A 109 -14.38 -27.50 -28.58
CA PRO A 109 -15.76 -27.15 -28.26
C PRO A 109 -16.39 -28.27 -27.43
N PHE A 110 -17.18 -27.87 -26.43
CA PHE A 110 -17.90 -28.76 -25.50
C PHE A 110 -18.84 -29.73 -26.22
#